data_AF-A0A8J8JRG8-F1
#
_entry.id   AF-A0A8J8JRG8-F1
#
_cell.length_a   1.000
_cell.length_b   1.000
_cell.length_c   1.000
_cell.angle_alpha   90.00
_cell.angle_beta   90.00
_cell.angle_gamma   90.00
#
_symmetry.space_group_name_H-M   'P 1'
#
loop_
_entity.id
_entity.type
_entity.pdbx_description
1 polymer ?
#
loop_
_entity_poly.entity_id
_entity_poly.type
_entity_poly.pdbx_seq_one_letter_code
_entity_poly.pdbx_strand_id
1 'polypeptide(L)' 'MNRKELFKKTVSILVRHGVKKIAIFGSYARGDAKPESDIDILVEFSGRKSLLDLVGQENLNC' A
#
# COMPACT_ATOMS: atom_id res chain seq x y z
N MET A 1 16.77 0.70 -6.46
CA MET A 1 16.09 -0.39 -5.73
C MET A 1 15.39 -1.29 -6.73
N ASN A 2 15.55 -2.61 -6.66
CA ASN A 2 14.89 -3.54 -7.58
C ASN A 2 13.38 -3.63 -7.26
N ARG A 3 12.53 -3.78 -8.28
CA ARG A 3 11.08 -4.02 -8.16
C ARG A 3 10.75 -5.09 -7.12
N LYS A 4 11.48 -6.21 -7.12
CA LYS A 4 11.26 -7.31 -6.16
C LYS A 4 11.48 -6.87 -4.71
N GLU A 5 12.47 -6.02 -4.50
CA GLU A 5 12.83 -5.52 -3.18
C GLU A 5 11.85 -4.45 -2.68
N LEU A 6 11.39 -3.57 -3.58
CA LEU A 6 10.32 -2.62 -3.31
C LEU A 6 9.04 -3.34 -2.84
N PHE A 7 8.56 -4.33 -3.61
CA PHE A 7 7.37 -5.10 -3.22
C PHE A 7 7.56 -5.83 -1.89
N LYS A 8 8.74 -6.42 -1.65
CA LYS A 8 9.03 -7.10 -0.39
C LYS A 8 8.97 -6.13 0.80
N LYS A 9 9.53 -4.94 0.66
CA LYS A 9 9.51 -3.89 1.69
C LYS A 9 8.08 -3.41 1.94
N THR A 10 7.31 -3.13 0.89
CA THR A 10 5.91 -2.71 0.99
C THR A 10 5.05 -3.76 1.69
N VAL A 11 5.15 -5.03 1.28
CA VAL A 11 4.44 -6.14 1.94
C VAL A 11 4.82 -6.25 3.41
N SER A 12 6.11 -6.15 3.74
CA SER A 12 6.56 -6.21 5.14
C SER A 12 6.00 -5.08 5.99
N ILE A 13 5.80 -3.88 5.44
CA ILE A 13 5.18 -2.75 6.15
C ILE A 13 3.70 -3.01 6.35
N LEU A 14 2.99 -3.41 5.29
CA LEU A 14 1.54 -3.64 5.33
C LEU A 14 1.15 -4.77 6.29
N VAL A 15 1.91 -5.87 6.32
CA VAL A 15 1.69 -6.98 7.26
C VAL A 15 1.77 -6.51 8.72
N ARG A 16 2.72 -5.61 9.05
CA ARG A 16 2.85 -5.04 10.40
C ARG A 16 1.63 -4.18 10.80
N HIS A 17 0.86 -3.68 9.84
CA HIS A 17 -0.32 -2.86 10.08
C HIS A 17 -1.64 -3.67 10.15
N GLY A 18 -1.55 -5.02 10.20
CA GLY A 18 -2.72 -5.89 10.32
C GLY A 18 -3.46 -6.11 9.00
N VAL A 19 -2.76 -5.99 7.87
CA VAL A 19 -3.29 -6.35 6.57
C VAL A 19 -3.33 -7.87 6.44
N LYS A 20 -4.50 -8.40 6.13
CA LYS A 20 -4.83 -9.81 5.91
C LYS A 20 -4.63 -10.24 4.45
N LYS A 21 -4.96 -9.37 3.49
CA LYS A 21 -4.73 -9.63 2.06
C LYS A 21 -4.20 -8.39 1.35
N ILE A 22 -3.35 -8.61 0.37
CA ILE A 22 -2.74 -7.57 -0.46
C ILE A 22 -2.95 -7.98 -1.92
N ALA A 23 -3.42 -7.05 -2.75
CA ALA A 23 -3.53 -7.23 -4.20
C ALA A 23 -2.98 -6.00 -4.92
N ILE A 24 -2.31 -6.21 -6.06
CA ILE A 24 -1.83 -5.13 -6.93
C ILE A 24 -2.92 -4.83 -7.94
N PHE A 25 -3.18 -3.56 -8.17
CA PHE A 25 -4.08 -3.10 -9.24
C PHE A 25 -3.39 -2.02 -10.10
N GLY A 26 -4.15 -1.39 -10.99
CA GLY A 26 -3.63 -0.29 -11.80
C GLY A 26 -2.67 -0.74 -12.91
N SER A 27 -1.77 0.17 -13.31
CA SER A 27 -0.86 -0.01 -14.45
C SER A 27 0.03 -1.25 -14.32
N TYR A 28 0.45 -1.58 -13.09
CA TYR A 28 1.27 -2.76 -12.79
C TYR A 28 0.52 -4.07 -13.00
N ALA A 29 -0.78 -4.12 -12.71
CA ALA A 29 -1.60 -5.30 -12.97
C ALA A 29 -1.91 -5.48 -14.47
N ARG A 30 -1.97 -4.39 -15.23
CA ARG A 30 -2.24 -4.41 -16.68
C ARG A 30 -1.00 -4.67 -17.55
N GLY A 31 0.20 -4.43 -17.02
CA GLY A 31 1.46 -4.56 -17.77
C GLY A 31 1.94 -3.26 -18.43
N ASP A 32 1.20 -2.16 -18.31
CA ASP A 32 1.51 -0.86 -18.92
C ASP A 32 2.28 0.09 -17.98
N ALA A 33 2.81 -0.43 -16.86
CA ALA A 33 3.55 0.38 -15.89
C ALA A 33 4.87 0.91 -16.49
N LYS A 34 5.05 2.23 -16.44
CA LYS A 34 6.30 2.94 -16.79
C LYS A 34 7.22 3.06 -15.58
N PRO A 35 8.52 3.38 -15.75
CA PRO A 35 9.44 3.55 -14.62
C PRO A 35 8.99 4.59 -13.59
N GLU A 36 8.23 5.60 -14.02
CA GLU A 36 7.69 6.67 -13.19
C GLU A 36 6.28 6.36 -12.64
N SER A 37 5.71 5.19 -12.96
CA SER A 37 4.37 4.83 -12.51
C SER A 37 4.32 4.49 -11.02
N ASP A 38 3.30 5.01 -10.35
CA ASP A 38 2.93 4.65 -8.98
C ASP A 38 2.47 3.18 -8.89
N ILE A 39 2.60 2.62 -7.69
CA ILE A 39 2.16 1.25 -7.39
C ILE A 39 0.86 1.31 -6.61
N ASP A 40 -0.22 0.93 -7.28
CA ASP A 40 -1.55 0.85 -6.69
C ASP A 40 -1.77 -0.48 -5.96
N ILE A 41 -2.18 -0.42 -4.69
CA ILE A 41 -2.34 -1.59 -3.82
C ILE A 41 -3.69 -1.59 -3.12
N LEU A 42 -4.43 -2.70 -3.23
CA LEU A 42 -5.61 -2.99 -2.43
C LEU A 42 -5.21 -3.80 -1.20
N VAL A 43 -5.75 -3.42 -0.04
CA VAL A 43 -5.52 -4.10 1.22
C VAL A 43 -6.84 -4.48 1.91
N GLU A 44 -6.93 -5.70 2.39
CA GLU A 44 -8.00 -6.17 3.28
C GLU A 44 -7.41 -6.27 4.69
N PHE A 45 -7.97 -5.58 5.68
CA PHE A 45 -7.53 -5.66 7.07
C PHE A 45 -8.20 -6.83 7.80
N SER A 46 -7.53 -7.40 8.81
CA SER A 46 -8.11 -8.48 9.63
C SER A 46 -9.21 -8.01 10.60
N GLY A 47 -9.37 -6.70 10.79
CA GLY A 47 -10.41 -6.08 11.63
C GLY A 47 -10.94 -4.80 11.01
N ARG A 48 -11.91 -4.15 11.68
CA ARG A 48 -12.40 -2.83 11.24
C ARG A 48 -11.28 -1.80 11.39
N LYS A 49 -11.07 -1.03 10.32
CA LYS A 49 -10.31 0.21 10.33
C LYS A 49 -11.28 1.34 10.00
N SER A 50 -11.29 2.39 10.80
CA SER A 50 -11.97 3.63 10.46
C SER A 50 -11.13 4.43 9.47
N LEU A 51 -11.74 5.39 8.77
CA LEU A 51 -11.01 6.29 7.88
C LEU A 51 -9.91 7.06 8.63
N LEU A 52 -10.15 7.44 9.89
CA LEU A 52 -9.18 8.13 10.74
C LEU A 52 -7.99 7.24 11.15
N ASP A 53 -8.17 5.91 11.18
CA ASP A 53 -7.06 4.98 11.41
C ASP A 53 -6.14 4.86 10.18
N LEU A 54 -6.65 5.22 9.00
CA LEU A 54 -5.94 5.14 7.72
C LEU A 54 -5.30 6.48 7.35
N VAL A 55 -6.00 7.57 7.63
CA VAL A 55 -5.52 8.94 7.46
C VAL A 55 -4.87 9.35 8.79
N GLY A 56 -3.60 8.95 8.97
CA GLY A 56 -2.79 9.46 10.07
C GLY A 56 -2.79 10.99 10.02
N GLN A 57 -3.14 11.63 11.13
CA GLN A 57 -3.36 13.08 11.22
C GLN A 57 -2.30 13.85 10.44
N GLU A 58 -2.72 14.54 9.38
CA GLU A 58 -1.99 15.69 8.88
C GLU A 58 -1.82 16.63 10.07
N ASN A 59 -0.57 16.97 10.39
CA ASN A 59 -0.21 17.84 11.49
C ASN A 59 -1.22 18.99 11.69
N LEU A 60 -2.10 18.89 12.68
CA LEU A 60 -2.75 20.05 13.29
C LEU A 60 -1.72 20.75 14.19
N ASN A 61 -0.70 21.30 13.55
CA ASN A 61 0.12 22.37 14.11
C ASN A 61 -0.07 23.57 13.20
N CYS A 62 -1.19 24.27 13.41
CA CYS A 62 -1.42 25.71 13.29
C CYS A 62 -2.86 26.00 13.73
#